data_AF-A0A5N8XIA5-F1
#
_entry.id   AF-A0A5N8XIA5-F1
#
_cell.length_a   1.000
_cell.length_b   1.000
_cell.length_c   1.000
_cell.angle_alpha   90.00
_cell.angle_beta   90.00
_cell.angle_gamma   90.00
#
_symmetry.space_group_name_H-M   'P 1'
#
loop_
_entity.id
_entity.type
_entity.pdbx_description
1 polymer ?
#
loop_
_entity_poly.entity_id
_entity_poly.type
_entity_poly.pdbx_seq_one_letter_code
_entity_poly.pdbx_strand_id
1 'polypeptide(L)'
;MSETGGDTYNVFLGELLKAPIRTPRLVARDQLTRLQQQFARPSGINAAYDVLEAEHTVFLTGEPGSGRSSAARVLLCELPHGKGTYHELTPEAGNEDTSLPPDLIGEEDRILLDLSSADEKLWKAVLHDLSAFRHELMRKKAFLAVVLPQQHEGALPSEFIRKPIHRPDASEAVARHLRSHGLDDSIWRPPPRQLIEHFDTHPPMHDLARLVERIVAARAAVHGTGTFTEWCETALTAQKDRTREVAELLPRLRKGRQRALLLTTAMLHGARIEAVHHATPLLMKEVDSTDNALPPLERKGLLERLETIEAEMAPGAYVRFKQPDFDEAARSYLWANLPDVRAPLGTWLGKILRLRELTDADRESVVKRYTALCLTSESPEPLIALVENWTRDNAPRTTEVRAAAHILQRAVEDERTGGEFRRKIYDWSTNRPTDNLREVLVEVCEKAMSVHHPEPALVRLHHLARNEPRPGVARKALLRYVRQDARLQRRLLARLATAHSSRHHRADADLFLDFSALPDDFLLRAPTRDWLTDCWRMAFDLVVPHRWAPCARTWLVTADAVDNAPLANAALDILVNAAAAQYPVLSRVYADARRAVSSGLASRLLEAINKAQSARLAQRAPKLEVTPT
;
A
#
# COMPACT_ATOMS: atom_id res chain seq x y z
N MET A 1 -42.78 12.80 -34.12
CA MET A 1 -43.28 11.66 -33.33
C MET A 1 -42.15 10.65 -33.22
N SER A 2 -41.88 10.23 -31.98
CA SER A 2 -41.15 9.03 -31.55
C SER A 2 -39.62 9.01 -31.58
N GLU A 3 -39.06 8.96 -30.36
CA GLU A 3 -37.99 8.06 -29.90
C GLU A 3 -36.55 8.35 -30.37
N THR A 4 -35.51 8.41 -29.53
CA THR A 4 -35.25 7.87 -28.20
C THR A 4 -34.26 8.77 -27.45
N GLY A 5 -34.64 9.28 -26.28
CA GLY A 5 -33.72 9.92 -25.34
C GLY A 5 -32.97 8.86 -24.55
N GLY A 6 -31.67 8.74 -24.79
CA GLY A 6 -30.78 7.90 -23.99
C GLY A 6 -30.41 8.62 -22.70
N ASP A 7 -31.19 8.39 -21.64
CA ASP A 7 -30.81 8.78 -20.29
C ASP A 7 -29.51 8.08 -19.89
N THR A 8 -28.42 8.83 -19.98
CA THR A 8 -27.11 8.41 -19.49
C THR A 8 -27.11 8.64 -17.98
N TYR A 9 -27.40 7.58 -17.22
CA TYR A 9 -27.25 7.59 -15.77
C TYR A 9 -25.77 7.76 -15.41
N ASN A 10 -25.33 9.01 -15.19
CA ASN A 10 -24.11 9.32 -14.47
C ASN A 10 -24.33 8.96 -12.99
N VAL A 11 -24.09 7.69 -12.64
CA VAL A 11 -23.97 7.28 -11.24
C VAL A 11 -22.69 7.90 -10.70
N PHE A 12 -22.83 8.90 -9.82
CA PHE A 12 -21.74 9.42 -9.01
C PHE A 12 -21.09 8.24 -8.24
N LEU A 13 -19.88 7.83 -8.66
CA LEU A 13 -19.02 6.90 -7.94
C LEU A 13 -18.66 7.55 -6.59
N GLY A 14 -19.20 7.04 -5.48
CA GLY A 14 -18.71 7.38 -4.16
C GLY A 14 -17.32 6.77 -3.92
N GLU A 15 -16.42 7.50 -3.26
CA GLU A 15 -15.12 6.97 -2.84
C GLU A 15 -15.30 5.76 -1.91
N LEU A 16 -14.53 4.68 -2.13
CA LEU A 16 -14.52 3.50 -1.25
C LEU A 16 -13.66 3.75 -0.02
N LEU A 17 -12.45 4.27 -0.23
CA LEU A 17 -11.54 4.70 0.82
C LEU A 17 -11.45 6.22 0.82
N LYS A 18 -11.29 6.82 1.99
CA LYS A 18 -11.03 8.26 2.09
C LYS A 18 -9.70 8.58 1.39
N ALA A 19 -9.72 9.47 0.42
CA ALA A 19 -8.49 9.94 -0.21
C ALA A 19 -7.55 10.56 0.85
N PRO A 20 -6.24 10.26 0.81
CA PRO A 20 -5.30 10.97 1.65
C PRO A 20 -5.30 12.45 1.25
N ILE A 21 -5.34 13.34 2.24
CA ILE A 21 -5.37 14.81 2.03
C ILE A 21 -4.10 15.29 1.31
N ARG A 22 -3.02 14.51 1.40
CA ARG A 22 -1.69 14.81 0.83
C ARG A 22 -1.27 13.69 -0.13
N THR A 23 -0.34 14.01 -1.03
CA THR A 23 0.24 12.99 -1.93
C THR A 23 0.92 11.89 -1.11
N PRO A 24 0.96 10.63 -1.60
CA PRO A 24 1.56 9.51 -0.85
C PRO A 24 3.00 9.80 -0.39
N ARG A 25 3.77 10.53 -1.20
CA ARG A 25 5.12 11.00 -0.87
C ARG A 25 5.18 11.92 0.35
N LEU A 26 4.25 12.88 0.44
CA LEU A 26 4.17 13.78 1.59
C LEU A 26 3.73 13.02 2.83
N VAL A 27 2.78 12.08 2.71
CA VAL A 27 2.36 11.21 3.81
C VAL A 27 3.53 10.38 4.33
N ALA A 28 4.29 9.75 3.43
CA ALA A 28 5.48 8.98 3.80
C ALA A 28 6.53 9.85 4.52
N ARG A 29 6.74 11.10 4.05
CA ARG A 29 7.65 12.06 4.70
C ARG A 29 7.16 12.51 6.08
N ASP A 30 5.86 12.76 6.23
CA ASP A 30 5.26 13.14 7.53
C ASP A 30 5.37 11.99 8.54
N GLN A 31 5.07 10.76 8.11
CA GLN A 31 5.23 9.56 8.92
C GLN A 31 6.69 9.33 9.33
N LEU A 32 7.63 9.60 8.41
CA LEU A 32 9.06 9.46 8.67
C LEU A 32 9.56 10.52 9.65
N THR A 33 9.06 11.76 9.53
CA THR A 33 9.34 12.83 10.49
C THR A 33 8.78 12.48 11.88
N ARG A 34 7.55 11.95 11.94
CA ARG A 34 6.95 11.48 13.18
C ARG A 34 7.76 10.32 13.79
N LEU A 35 8.21 9.37 12.96
CA LEU A 35 9.07 8.28 13.39
C LEU A 35 10.34 8.82 14.03
N GLN A 36 11.05 9.77 13.40
CA GLN A 36 12.26 10.37 13.98
C GLN A 36 12.02 11.02 15.35
N GLN A 37 10.87 11.69 15.54
CA GLN A 37 10.51 12.32 16.81
C GLN A 37 10.28 11.29 17.92
N GLN A 38 9.66 10.16 17.59
CA GLN A 38 9.30 9.09 18.53
C GLN A 38 10.43 8.07 18.73
N PHE A 39 11.38 8.00 17.81
CA PHE A 39 12.41 6.96 17.77
C PHE A 39 13.44 7.11 18.88
N ALA A 40 13.47 6.15 19.81
CA ALA A 40 14.56 5.98 20.76
C ALA A 40 15.73 5.25 20.10
N ARG A 41 16.93 5.85 20.16
CA ARG A 41 18.12 5.29 19.50
C ARG A 41 18.54 3.96 20.15
N PRO A 42 18.52 2.84 19.40
CA PRO A 42 19.01 1.56 19.90
C PRO A 42 20.53 1.50 19.92
N SER A 43 21.10 0.58 20.70
CA SER A 43 22.53 0.30 20.60
C SER A 43 22.87 -0.31 19.23
N GLY A 44 24.05 0.05 18.71
CA GLY A 44 24.50 -0.35 17.38
C GLY A 44 24.16 0.64 16.24
N ILE A 45 23.21 1.56 16.44
CA ILE A 45 22.77 2.46 15.35
C ILE A 45 23.86 3.41 14.87
N ASN A 46 24.68 3.98 15.76
CA ASN A 46 25.75 4.90 15.35
C ASN A 46 26.81 4.17 14.51
N ALA A 47 27.17 2.94 14.90
CA ALA A 47 28.10 2.13 14.10
C ALA A 47 27.51 1.71 12.74
N ALA A 48 26.19 1.61 12.62
CA ALA A 48 25.51 1.41 11.35
C ALA A 48 25.48 2.68 10.51
N TYR A 49 25.35 3.86 11.12
CA TYR A 49 25.48 5.15 10.44
C TYR A 49 26.87 5.31 9.82
N ASP A 50 27.93 5.08 10.59
CA ASP A 50 29.31 5.22 10.12
C ASP A 50 29.60 4.32 8.90
N VAL A 51 29.05 3.09 8.90
CA VAL A 51 29.16 2.17 7.76
C VAL A 51 28.34 2.64 6.57
N LEU A 52 27.11 3.11 6.79
CA LEU A 52 26.26 3.61 5.72
C LEU A 52 26.88 4.84 5.04
N GLU A 53 27.49 5.74 5.82
CA GLU A 53 28.18 6.91 5.32
C GLU A 53 29.45 6.54 4.52
N ALA A 54 30.25 5.59 5.00
CA ALA A 54 31.49 5.19 4.35
C ALA A 54 31.28 4.31 3.10
N GLU A 55 30.38 3.33 3.17
CA GLU A 55 30.22 2.29 2.15
C GLU A 55 29.02 2.49 1.23
N HIS A 56 28.16 3.49 1.50
CA HIS A 56 26.83 3.69 0.89
C HIS A 56 25.85 2.51 1.07
N THR A 57 26.34 1.45 1.70
CA THR A 57 25.87 0.09 1.96
C THR A 57 25.71 -0.31 3.41
N VAL A 58 24.51 -0.49 4.01
CA VAL A 58 24.44 -1.14 5.34
C VAL A 58 23.38 -2.23 5.43
N PHE A 59 23.75 -3.36 6.04
CA PHE A 59 22.86 -4.48 6.34
C PHE A 59 22.57 -4.52 7.83
N LEU A 60 21.30 -4.44 8.20
CA LEU A 60 20.85 -4.42 9.58
C LEU A 60 20.28 -5.78 9.98
N THR A 61 20.78 -6.30 11.09
CA THR A 61 20.33 -7.56 11.70
C THR A 61 19.79 -7.31 13.11
N GLY A 62 19.08 -8.28 13.68
CA GLY A 62 18.55 -8.17 15.03
C GLY A 62 17.22 -8.89 15.21
N GLU A 63 16.85 -9.19 16.45
CA GLU A 63 15.63 -9.93 16.77
C GLU A 63 14.35 -9.22 16.28
N PRO A 64 13.28 -9.97 15.92
CA PRO A 64 11.97 -9.40 15.65
C PRO A 64 11.51 -8.49 16.80
N GLY A 65 11.00 -7.30 16.47
CA GLY A 65 10.57 -6.30 17.47
C GLY A 65 11.70 -5.45 18.08
N SER A 66 12.96 -5.65 17.68
CA SER A 66 14.10 -4.79 18.08
C SER A 66 14.01 -3.36 17.56
N GLY A 67 13.15 -3.09 16.58
CA GLY A 67 13.08 -1.80 15.89
C GLY A 67 14.02 -1.70 14.69
N ARG A 68 14.63 -2.79 14.21
CA ARG A 68 15.55 -2.81 13.04
C ARG A 68 15.02 -2.08 11.80
N SER A 69 13.75 -2.27 11.42
CA SER A 69 13.16 -1.56 10.27
C SER A 69 12.98 -0.07 10.55
N SER A 70 12.62 0.30 11.79
CA SER A 70 12.56 1.71 12.20
C SER A 70 13.95 2.36 12.21
N ALA A 71 14.98 1.64 12.67
CA ALA A 71 16.36 2.09 12.65
C ALA A 71 16.86 2.32 11.22
N ALA A 72 16.55 1.42 10.28
CA ALA A 72 16.87 1.58 8.86
C ALA A 72 16.31 2.88 8.28
N ARG A 73 15.02 3.15 8.57
CA ARG A 73 14.31 4.37 8.12
C ARG A 73 14.94 5.62 8.70
N VAL A 74 15.25 5.62 10.00
CA VAL A 74 15.84 6.77 10.69
C VAL A 74 17.27 7.03 10.21
N LEU A 75 18.10 6.00 10.06
CA LEU A 75 19.47 6.10 9.54
C LEU A 75 19.50 6.83 8.19
N LEU A 76 18.65 6.39 7.26
CA LEU A 76 18.55 7.02 5.93
C LEU A 76 18.16 8.50 6.02
N CYS A 77 17.35 8.89 7.02
CA CYS A 77 16.90 10.28 7.17
C CYS A 77 17.91 11.19 7.86
N GLU A 78 18.81 10.62 8.65
CA GLU A 78 19.89 11.35 9.33
C GLU A 78 21.05 11.68 8.39
N LEU A 79 21.13 11.01 7.23
CA LEU A 79 22.09 11.37 6.20
C LEU A 79 21.85 12.80 5.69
N PRO A 80 22.91 13.51 5.25
CA PRO A 80 22.80 14.84 4.67
C PRO A 80 21.73 14.88 3.58
N HIS A 81 20.90 15.93 3.62
CA HIS A 81 19.83 16.10 2.64
C HIS A 81 20.43 16.57 1.31
N GLY A 82 20.82 15.61 0.48
CA GLY A 82 21.15 15.84 -0.93
C GLY A 82 19.91 16.16 -1.77
N LYS A 83 20.10 16.18 -3.10
CA LYS A 83 18.99 16.34 -4.07
C LYS A 83 18.10 15.08 -4.16
N GLY A 84 18.55 13.96 -3.61
CA GLY A 84 17.86 12.68 -3.69
C GLY A 84 16.71 12.49 -2.70
N THR A 85 15.85 11.55 -3.05
CA THR A 85 14.58 11.26 -2.38
C THR A 85 14.65 9.97 -1.56
N TYR A 86 13.93 9.95 -0.44
CA TYR A 86 13.71 8.71 0.32
C TYR A 86 12.64 7.87 -0.37
N HIS A 87 12.90 6.58 -0.57
CA HIS A 87 11.88 5.62 -0.97
C HIS A 87 12.21 4.18 -0.55
N GLU A 88 11.18 3.35 -0.50
CA GLU A 88 11.29 1.95 -0.11
C GLU A 88 11.15 1.05 -1.34
N LEU A 89 12.03 0.06 -1.42
CA LEU A 89 11.97 -1.07 -2.35
C LEU A 89 11.49 -2.29 -1.57
N THR A 90 10.34 -2.82 -1.97
CA THR A 90 9.78 -4.04 -1.41
C THR A 90 9.71 -5.06 -2.54
N PRO A 91 10.80 -5.82 -2.80
CA PRO A 91 10.73 -6.91 -3.77
C PRO A 91 9.79 -7.98 -3.20
N GLU A 92 8.90 -8.50 -4.02
CA GLU A 92 7.86 -9.44 -3.59
C GLU A 92 8.00 -10.76 -4.36
N ALA A 93 8.01 -11.88 -3.62
CA ALA A 93 8.07 -13.21 -4.19
C ALA A 93 6.84 -13.46 -5.08
N GLY A 94 7.06 -13.87 -6.34
CA GLY A 94 6.00 -14.22 -7.29
C GLY A 94 5.65 -13.14 -8.31
N ASN A 95 6.18 -11.92 -8.17
CA ASN A 95 6.07 -10.89 -9.22
C ASN A 95 7.04 -11.19 -10.38
N GLU A 96 6.63 -10.89 -11.61
CA GLU A 96 7.51 -10.97 -12.80
C GLU A 96 8.80 -10.14 -12.62
N ASP A 97 8.73 -9.06 -11.82
CA ASP A 97 9.83 -8.16 -11.48
C ASP A 97 10.36 -8.48 -10.06
N THR A 98 10.93 -9.67 -9.85
CA THR A 98 11.63 -9.98 -8.57
C THR A 98 13.04 -9.37 -8.52
N SER A 99 13.53 -8.83 -9.64
CA SER A 99 14.86 -8.24 -9.78
C SER A 99 14.93 -6.84 -9.17
N LEU A 100 16.11 -6.43 -8.67
CA LEU A 100 16.37 -5.06 -8.21
C LEU A 100 16.77 -4.17 -9.40
N PRO A 101 15.86 -3.30 -9.90
CA PRO A 101 16.08 -2.61 -11.16
C PRO A 101 16.94 -1.34 -10.93
N PRO A 102 18.15 -1.23 -11.53
CA PRO A 102 19.06 -0.10 -11.27
C PRO A 102 18.53 1.26 -11.73
N ASP A 103 17.51 1.29 -12.59
CA ASP A 103 16.86 2.51 -13.08
C ASP A 103 16.02 3.24 -12.04
N LEU A 104 15.67 2.56 -10.93
CA LEU A 104 14.98 3.18 -9.78
C LEU A 104 15.91 4.02 -8.91
N ILE A 105 17.23 3.87 -9.05
CA ILE A 105 18.21 4.65 -8.29
C ILE A 105 18.31 6.04 -8.91
N GLY A 106 17.94 7.08 -8.19
CA GLY A 106 18.25 8.48 -8.49
C GLY A 106 19.60 8.91 -7.95
N GLU A 107 20.04 10.12 -8.31
CA GLU A 107 21.24 10.72 -7.72
C GLU A 107 20.99 11.06 -6.26
N GLU A 108 21.92 10.67 -5.37
CA GLU A 108 21.85 10.92 -3.93
C GLU A 108 20.58 10.36 -3.24
N ASP A 109 19.90 9.39 -3.89
CA ASP A 109 18.69 8.77 -3.35
C ASP A 109 18.98 8.00 -2.07
N ARG A 110 17.95 7.87 -1.22
CA ARG A 110 18.00 7.14 0.06
C ARG A 110 17.00 5.99 0.00
N ILE A 111 17.53 4.79 -0.06
CA ILE A 111 16.74 3.60 -0.41
C ILE A 111 16.69 2.66 0.77
N LEU A 112 15.47 2.29 1.19
CA LEU A 112 15.24 1.19 2.12
C LEU A 112 14.91 -0.07 1.33
N LEU A 113 15.59 -1.17 1.61
CA LEU A 113 15.24 -2.49 1.13
C LEU A 113 14.86 -3.37 2.32
N ASP A 114 13.56 -3.54 2.56
CA ASP A 114 13.08 -4.38 3.66
C ASP A 114 12.90 -5.83 3.18
N LEU A 115 13.80 -6.72 3.64
CA LEU A 115 13.77 -8.16 3.39
C LEU A 115 13.39 -8.95 4.64
N SER A 116 12.89 -8.28 5.68
CA SER A 116 12.60 -8.91 6.97
C SER A 116 11.63 -10.09 6.89
N SER A 117 10.74 -10.08 5.88
CA SER A 117 9.78 -11.15 5.58
C SER A 117 10.12 -11.94 4.31
N ALA A 118 11.35 -11.84 3.79
CA ALA A 118 11.74 -12.49 2.55
C ALA A 118 11.89 -14.01 2.72
N ASP A 119 11.34 -14.77 1.78
CA ASP A 119 11.58 -16.21 1.66
C ASP A 119 12.93 -16.51 0.99
N GLU A 120 13.35 -17.77 1.04
CA GLU A 120 14.63 -18.22 0.46
C GLU A 120 14.75 -17.91 -1.04
N LYS A 121 13.64 -17.95 -1.78
CA LYS A 121 13.63 -17.72 -3.23
C LYS A 121 13.86 -16.25 -3.54
N LEU A 122 13.14 -15.37 -2.85
CA LEU A 122 13.28 -13.93 -2.95
C LEU A 122 14.67 -13.49 -2.50
N TRP A 123 15.17 -14.06 -1.40
CA TRP A 123 16.52 -13.81 -0.90
C TRP A 123 17.59 -14.10 -1.96
N LYS A 124 17.55 -15.27 -2.60
CA LYS A 124 18.51 -15.62 -3.66
C LYS A 124 18.42 -14.70 -4.88
N ALA A 125 17.21 -14.34 -5.30
CA ALA A 125 17.01 -13.44 -6.44
C ALA A 125 17.59 -12.05 -6.16
N VAL A 126 17.31 -11.49 -4.98
CA VAL A 126 17.84 -10.20 -4.55
C VAL A 126 19.36 -10.23 -4.41
N LEU A 127 19.91 -11.29 -3.81
CA LEU A 127 21.35 -11.43 -3.63
C LEU A 127 22.11 -11.48 -4.96
N HIS A 128 21.53 -12.11 -5.99
CA HIS A 128 22.11 -12.15 -7.34
C HIS A 128 22.30 -10.75 -7.94
N ASP A 129 21.32 -9.86 -7.75
CA ASP A 129 21.32 -8.53 -8.36
C ASP A 129 22.08 -7.48 -7.52
N LEU A 130 22.32 -7.77 -6.24
CA LEU A 130 22.80 -6.82 -5.26
C LEU A 130 24.17 -6.20 -5.61
N SER A 131 25.06 -6.97 -6.25
CA SER A 131 26.37 -6.48 -6.68
C SER A 131 26.26 -5.44 -7.80
N ALA A 132 25.41 -5.68 -8.80
CA ALA A 132 25.15 -4.71 -9.87
C ALA A 132 24.43 -3.47 -9.32
N PHE A 133 23.48 -3.68 -8.40
CA PHE A 133 22.77 -2.61 -7.73
C PHE A 133 23.71 -1.71 -6.91
N ARG A 134 24.65 -2.30 -6.15
CA ARG A 134 25.67 -1.57 -5.38
C ARG A 134 26.58 -0.73 -6.27
N HIS A 135 27.00 -1.27 -7.42
CA HIS A 135 27.82 -0.51 -8.36
C HIS A 135 27.11 0.77 -8.82
N GLU A 136 25.82 0.67 -9.11
CA GLU A 136 25.00 1.81 -9.52
C GLU A 136 24.74 2.80 -8.37
N LEU A 137 24.54 2.31 -7.13
CA LEU A 137 24.44 3.17 -5.93
C LEU A 137 25.67 4.06 -5.78
N MET A 138 26.87 3.47 -5.84
CA MET A 138 28.13 4.20 -5.73
C MET A 138 28.27 5.24 -6.85
N ARG A 139 27.95 4.86 -8.09
CA ARG A 139 28.02 5.77 -9.24
C ARG A 139 27.10 6.99 -9.08
N LYS A 140 25.93 6.80 -8.47
CA LYS A 140 24.92 7.84 -8.24
C LYS A 140 25.03 8.51 -6.87
N LYS A 141 26.01 8.12 -6.04
CA LYS A 141 26.16 8.55 -4.64
C LYS A 141 24.89 8.34 -3.81
N ALA A 142 24.09 7.33 -4.16
CA ALA A 142 22.88 6.95 -3.44
C ALA A 142 23.24 6.04 -2.25
N PHE A 143 22.33 5.93 -1.28
CA PHE A 143 22.50 5.16 -0.05
C PHE A 143 21.46 4.06 0.05
N LEU A 144 21.85 2.89 0.54
CA LEU A 144 20.98 1.73 0.74
C LEU A 144 21.11 1.19 2.16
N ALA A 145 19.98 1.11 2.86
CA ALA A 145 19.84 0.34 4.08
C ALA A 145 19.01 -0.92 3.81
N VAL A 146 19.53 -2.09 4.17
CA VAL A 146 18.88 -3.37 3.97
C VAL A 146 18.51 -3.97 5.33
N VAL A 147 17.25 -4.34 5.53
CA VAL A 147 16.81 -5.08 6.73
C VAL A 147 16.81 -6.56 6.41
N LEU A 148 17.65 -7.33 7.11
CA LEU A 148 17.79 -8.75 6.85
C LEU A 148 16.74 -9.59 7.58
N PRO A 149 16.29 -10.71 6.98
CA PRO A 149 15.51 -11.72 7.69
C PRO A 149 16.42 -12.49 8.65
N GLN A 150 15.92 -12.78 9.85
CA GLN A 150 16.69 -13.41 10.94
C GLN A 150 17.30 -14.77 10.52
N GLN A 151 16.55 -15.54 9.74
CA GLN A 151 16.95 -16.86 9.25
C GLN A 151 18.13 -16.85 8.25
N HIS A 152 18.49 -15.69 7.68
CA HIS A 152 19.58 -15.57 6.69
C HIS A 152 20.75 -14.70 7.16
N GLU A 153 20.82 -14.35 8.46
CA GLU A 153 21.91 -13.52 9.00
C GLU A 153 23.32 -14.11 8.80
N GLY A 154 23.42 -15.44 8.70
CA GLY A 154 24.67 -16.17 8.46
C GLY A 154 25.03 -16.40 6.99
N ALA A 155 24.11 -16.14 6.06
CA ALA A 155 24.28 -16.44 4.63
C ALA A 155 24.76 -15.24 3.79
N LEU A 156 25.03 -14.10 4.44
CA LEU A 156 25.48 -12.88 3.76
C LEU A 156 26.97 -13.02 3.35
N PRO A 157 27.30 -12.78 2.07
CA PRO A 157 28.70 -12.74 1.62
C PRO A 157 29.56 -11.74 2.40
N SER A 158 30.85 -12.05 2.55
CA SER A 158 31.79 -11.26 3.38
C SER A 158 32.02 -9.83 2.88
N GLU A 159 31.75 -9.56 1.60
CA GLU A 159 31.84 -8.20 1.02
C GLU A 159 30.77 -7.23 1.54
N PHE A 160 29.74 -7.72 2.25
CA PHE A 160 28.66 -6.90 2.79
C PHE A 160 28.79 -6.73 4.30
N ILE A 161 28.81 -5.47 4.75
CA ILE A 161 28.99 -5.15 6.17
C ILE A 161 27.65 -5.21 6.90
N ARG A 162 27.53 -6.17 7.82
CA ARG A 162 26.38 -6.31 8.72
C ARG A 162 26.57 -5.57 10.04
N LYS A 163 25.49 -4.99 10.57
CA LYS A 163 25.44 -4.35 11.88
C LYS A 163 24.21 -4.78 12.67
N PRO A 164 24.40 -5.35 13.88
CA PRO A 164 23.28 -5.71 14.74
C PRO A 164 22.64 -4.45 15.34
N ILE A 165 21.31 -4.43 15.34
CA ILE A 165 20.48 -3.46 16.04
C ILE A 165 19.80 -4.18 17.20
N HIS A 166 19.98 -3.64 18.40
CA HIS A 166 19.35 -4.18 19.59
C HIS A 166 18.11 -3.38 19.97
N ARG A 167 17.38 -3.90 20.96
CA ARG A 167 16.21 -3.22 21.51
C ARG A 167 16.61 -1.88 22.16
N PRO A 168 15.86 -0.79 21.90
CA PRO A 168 16.11 0.50 22.56
C PRO A 168 15.68 0.49 24.03
N ASP A 169 16.20 1.45 24.78
CA ASP A 169 15.83 1.66 26.19
C ASP A 169 14.32 2.00 26.31
N ALA A 170 13.62 1.27 27.18
CA ALA A 170 12.17 1.40 27.34
C ALA A 170 11.77 2.78 27.90
N SER A 171 12.57 3.34 28.80
CA SER A 171 12.31 4.65 29.40
C SER A 171 12.45 5.76 28.37
N GLU A 172 13.52 5.73 27.55
CA GLU A 172 13.71 6.71 26.47
C GLU A 172 12.65 6.57 25.36
N ALA A 173 12.21 5.35 25.04
CA ALA A 173 11.12 5.12 24.11
C ALA A 173 9.82 5.80 24.60
N VAL A 174 9.39 5.50 25.83
CA VAL A 174 8.19 6.13 26.41
C VAL A 174 8.34 7.65 26.50
N ALA A 175 9.51 8.15 26.91
CA ALA A 175 9.81 9.57 26.97
C ALA A 175 9.59 10.29 25.64
N ARG A 176 10.09 9.74 24.54
CA ARG A 176 9.93 10.32 23.20
C ARG A 176 8.50 10.27 22.71
N HIS A 177 7.81 9.17 22.94
CA HIS A 177 6.39 9.04 22.62
C HIS A 177 5.54 10.05 23.40
N LEU A 178 5.80 10.28 24.69
CA LEU A 178 5.11 11.29 25.50
C LEU A 178 5.39 12.73 25.02
N ARG A 179 6.66 13.05 24.70
CA ARG A 179 7.04 14.33 24.10
C ARG A 179 6.32 14.60 22.78
N SER A 180 6.15 13.58 21.94
CA SER A 180 5.41 13.71 20.67
C SER A 180 3.92 14.04 20.85
N HIS A 181 3.37 13.77 22.04
CA HIS A 181 2.00 14.14 22.44
C HIS A 181 1.94 15.43 23.28
N GLY A 182 3.04 16.18 23.36
CA GLY A 182 3.10 17.47 24.05
C GLY A 182 3.13 17.38 25.58
N LEU A 183 3.59 16.26 26.15
CA LEU A 183 3.89 16.19 27.58
C LEU A 183 5.34 16.61 27.84
N ASP A 184 5.51 17.59 28.72
CA ASP A 184 6.82 18.11 29.15
C ASP A 184 7.58 17.08 29.99
N ASP A 185 8.91 17.08 29.91
CA ASP A 185 9.83 16.23 30.66
C ASP A 185 9.68 16.43 32.17
N SER A 186 9.29 17.61 32.63
CA SER A 186 9.02 17.88 34.04
C SER A 186 7.80 17.13 34.60
N ILE A 187 6.87 16.69 33.74
CA ILE A 187 5.60 16.07 34.18
C ILE A 187 5.80 14.58 34.49
N TRP A 188 6.67 13.91 33.75
CA TRP A 188 6.83 12.45 33.84
C TRP A 188 8.17 12.01 34.45
N ARG A 189 9.12 12.95 34.68
CA ARG A 189 10.37 12.66 35.40
C ARG A 189 10.29 13.06 36.89
N PRO A 190 10.67 12.19 37.83
CA PRO A 190 11.03 10.78 37.62
C PRO A 190 9.81 9.90 37.28
N PRO A 191 9.98 8.80 36.52
CA PRO A 191 8.87 7.91 36.19
C PRO A 191 8.28 7.28 37.47
N PRO A 192 6.95 7.14 37.57
CA PRO A 192 6.30 6.47 38.69
C PRO A 192 6.77 5.01 38.84
N ARG A 193 6.84 4.51 40.07
CA ARG A 193 7.31 3.15 40.39
C ARG A 193 6.61 2.05 39.58
N GLN A 194 5.29 2.16 39.40
CA GLN A 194 4.49 1.19 38.63
C GLN A 194 4.94 1.09 37.17
N LEU A 195 5.41 2.21 36.59
CA LEU A 195 5.90 2.26 35.22
C LEU A 195 7.31 1.65 35.11
N ILE A 196 8.16 1.85 36.12
CA ILE A 196 9.47 1.19 36.23
C ILE A 196 9.28 -0.33 36.34
N GLU A 197 8.40 -0.78 37.23
CA GLU A 197 8.07 -2.21 37.39
C GLU A 197 7.53 -2.81 36.07
N HIS A 198 6.77 -2.04 35.29
CA HIS A 198 6.34 -2.49 33.96
C HIS A 198 7.53 -2.59 32.98
N PHE A 199 8.45 -1.64 32.98
CA PHE A 199 9.64 -1.70 32.12
C PHE A 199 10.52 -2.93 32.41
N ASP A 200 10.64 -3.30 33.68
CA ASP A 200 11.41 -4.49 34.12
C ASP A 200 10.82 -5.81 33.59
N THR A 201 9.55 -5.82 33.18
CA THR A 201 8.93 -6.99 32.51
C THR A 201 9.30 -7.13 31.03
N HIS A 202 10.10 -6.20 30.49
CA HIS A 202 10.56 -6.17 29.10
C HIS A 202 9.45 -6.23 28.03
N PRO A 203 8.37 -5.44 28.14
CA PRO A 203 7.22 -5.49 27.22
C PRO A 203 7.63 -5.13 25.78
N PRO A 204 7.10 -5.74 24.73
CA PRO A 204 7.36 -5.36 23.34
C PRO A 204 7.26 -3.84 23.08
N MET A 205 8.05 -3.31 22.14
CA MET A 205 8.05 -1.85 21.84
C MET A 205 6.68 -1.32 21.42
N HIS A 206 5.89 -2.11 20.70
CA HIS A 206 4.53 -1.73 20.32
C HIS A 206 3.58 -1.60 21.53
N ASP A 207 3.80 -2.41 22.57
CA ASP A 207 3.02 -2.31 23.81
C ASP A 207 3.35 -1.04 24.59
N LEU A 208 4.61 -0.62 24.59
CA LEU A 208 5.03 0.65 25.17
C LEU A 208 4.41 1.85 24.43
N ALA A 209 4.35 1.80 23.10
CA ALA A 209 3.68 2.84 22.31
C ALA A 209 2.17 2.89 22.63
N ARG A 210 1.50 1.73 22.70
CA ARG A 210 0.08 1.63 23.08
C ARG A 210 -0.18 2.08 24.52
N LEU A 211 0.74 1.81 25.45
CA LEU A 211 0.66 2.33 26.82
C LEU A 211 0.68 3.87 26.84
N VAL A 212 1.54 4.51 26.05
CA VAL A 212 1.57 5.97 25.95
C VAL A 212 0.25 6.51 25.40
N GLU A 213 -0.32 5.89 24.36
CA GLU A 213 -1.64 6.27 23.83
C GLU A 213 -2.73 6.19 24.91
N ARG A 214 -2.70 5.15 25.75
CA ARG A 214 -3.62 5.00 26.89
C ARG A 214 -3.40 6.06 27.96
N ILE A 215 -2.15 6.42 28.27
CA ILE A 215 -1.84 7.50 29.22
C ILE A 215 -2.41 8.84 28.71
N VAL A 216 -2.22 9.13 27.42
CA VAL A 216 -2.76 10.34 26.77
C VAL A 216 -4.28 10.33 26.77
N ALA A 217 -4.92 9.20 26.48
CA ALA A 217 -6.36 9.03 26.53
C ALA A 217 -6.92 9.21 27.96
N ALA A 218 -6.25 8.64 28.96
CA ALA A 218 -6.62 8.79 30.37
C ALA A 218 -6.58 10.27 30.79
N ARG A 219 -5.52 11.00 30.43
CA ARG A 219 -5.42 12.46 30.64
C ARG A 219 -6.56 13.22 29.96
N ALA A 220 -6.87 12.89 28.71
CA ALA A 220 -7.91 13.56 27.95
C ALA A 220 -9.31 13.33 28.54
N ALA A 221 -9.60 12.13 29.05
CA ALA A 221 -10.87 11.77 29.66
C ALA A 221 -11.20 12.61 30.91
N VAL A 222 -10.18 13.06 31.64
CA VAL A 222 -10.31 13.94 32.81
C VAL A 222 -9.96 15.40 32.49
N HIS A 223 -9.99 15.79 31.21
CA HIS A 223 -9.67 17.14 30.73
C HIS A 223 -8.33 17.70 31.24
N GLY A 224 -7.33 16.82 31.41
CA GLY A 224 -6.01 17.18 31.91
C GLY A 224 -5.90 17.42 33.41
N THR A 225 -6.96 17.17 34.18
CA THR A 225 -6.92 17.20 35.65
C THR A 225 -6.30 15.90 36.22
N GLY A 226 -5.76 15.95 37.44
CA GLY A 226 -5.06 14.83 38.06
C GLY A 226 -3.55 14.82 37.83
N THR A 227 -2.88 13.81 38.39
CA THR A 227 -1.42 13.65 38.32
C THR A 227 -1.01 12.64 37.25
N PHE A 228 0.23 12.74 36.77
CA PHE A 228 0.80 11.76 35.83
C PHE A 228 0.75 10.32 36.38
N THR A 229 0.89 10.16 37.70
CA THR A 229 0.79 8.86 38.37
C THR A 229 -0.61 8.27 38.24
N GLU A 230 -1.66 9.07 38.43
CA GLU A 230 -3.06 8.62 38.28
C GLU A 230 -3.39 8.22 36.83
N TRP A 231 -2.86 8.97 35.85
CA TRP A 231 -3.02 8.62 34.43
C TRP A 231 -2.27 7.32 34.09
N CYS A 232 -1.05 7.13 34.62
CA CYS A 232 -0.30 5.88 34.47
C CYS A 232 -1.02 4.70 35.11
N GLU A 233 -1.54 4.86 36.33
CA GLU A 233 -2.29 3.81 37.01
C GLU A 233 -3.56 3.43 36.23
N THR A 234 -4.28 4.43 35.71
CA THR A 234 -5.46 4.21 34.86
C THR A 234 -5.07 3.46 33.58
N ALA A 235 -4.00 3.88 32.90
CA ALA A 235 -3.53 3.27 31.66
C ALA A 235 -3.00 1.84 31.86
N LEU A 236 -2.22 1.60 32.91
CA LEU A 236 -1.74 0.27 33.30
C LEU A 236 -2.90 -0.63 33.75
N THR A 237 -3.91 -0.08 34.42
CA THR A 237 -5.13 -0.80 34.79
C THR A 237 -6.02 -1.09 33.58
N ALA A 238 -6.05 -0.23 32.58
CA ALA A 238 -6.65 -0.52 31.28
C ALA A 238 -5.84 -1.57 30.50
N GLN A 239 -4.52 -1.59 30.69
CA GLN A 239 -3.62 -2.61 30.13
C GLN A 239 -3.74 -3.97 30.82
N LYS A 240 -4.20 -4.03 32.08
CA LYS A 240 -4.45 -5.31 32.76
C LYS A 240 -5.39 -6.13 31.89
N ASP A 241 -4.88 -7.28 31.48
CA ASP A 241 -5.57 -8.19 30.59
C ASP A 241 -6.92 -8.61 31.20
N ARG A 242 -8.00 -7.99 30.72
CA ARG A 242 -9.38 -8.28 31.14
C ARG A 242 -9.83 -9.66 30.67
N THR A 243 -8.99 -10.40 29.95
CA THR A 243 -9.20 -11.82 29.63
C THR A 243 -9.62 -12.62 30.86
N ARG A 244 -9.02 -12.39 32.04
CA ARG A 244 -9.44 -13.11 33.26
C ARG A 244 -10.88 -12.79 33.66
N GLU A 245 -11.30 -11.52 33.60
CA GLU A 245 -12.68 -11.12 33.91
C GLU A 245 -13.67 -11.71 32.92
N VAL A 246 -13.33 -11.73 31.62
CA VAL A 246 -14.13 -12.38 30.59
C VAL A 246 -14.20 -13.90 30.83
N ALA A 247 -13.08 -14.53 31.19
CA ALA A 247 -12.99 -15.94 31.52
C ALA A 247 -13.84 -16.31 32.74
N GLU A 248 -13.97 -15.42 33.72
CA GLU A 248 -14.81 -15.59 34.90
C GLU A 248 -16.31 -15.31 34.60
N LEU A 249 -16.60 -14.39 33.68
CA LEU A 249 -17.97 -14.04 33.26
C LEU A 249 -18.58 -15.12 32.35
N LEU A 250 -17.85 -15.61 31.35
CA LEU A 250 -18.40 -16.48 30.30
C LEU A 250 -19.07 -17.77 30.82
N PRO A 251 -18.55 -18.47 31.86
CA PRO A 251 -19.22 -19.60 32.49
C PRO A 251 -20.54 -19.24 33.19
N ARG A 252 -20.71 -17.99 33.64
CA ARG A 252 -21.94 -17.49 34.26
C ARG A 252 -23.03 -17.23 33.21
N LEU A 253 -22.65 -16.95 31.97
CA LEU A 253 -23.55 -16.78 30.83
C LEU A 253 -23.96 -18.14 30.26
N ARG A 254 -24.92 -18.81 30.91
CA ARG A 254 -25.36 -20.17 30.57
C ARG A 254 -26.20 -20.27 29.30
N LYS A 255 -26.82 -19.17 28.84
CA LYS A 255 -27.70 -19.17 27.67
C LYS A 255 -26.95 -18.70 26.42
N GLY A 256 -27.15 -19.38 25.29
CA GLY A 256 -26.55 -19.01 23.99
C GLY A 256 -26.82 -17.55 23.62
N ARG A 257 -28.04 -17.06 23.87
CA ARG A 257 -28.41 -15.65 23.64
C ARG A 257 -27.61 -14.64 24.46
N GLN A 258 -27.18 -14.98 25.67
CA GLN A 258 -26.36 -14.09 26.49
C GLN A 258 -24.94 -14.00 25.91
N ARG A 259 -24.37 -15.13 25.49
CA ARG A 259 -23.05 -15.19 24.83
C ARG A 259 -23.06 -14.48 23.48
N ALA A 260 -24.13 -14.65 22.69
CA ALA A 260 -24.32 -13.93 21.44
C ALA A 260 -24.46 -12.42 21.68
N LEU A 261 -25.21 -12.00 22.71
CA LEU A 261 -25.32 -10.59 23.07
C LEU A 261 -23.97 -10.01 23.50
N LEU A 262 -23.17 -10.75 24.28
CA LEU A 262 -21.81 -10.36 24.66
C LEU A 262 -20.94 -10.14 23.41
N LEU A 263 -20.89 -11.11 22.49
CA LEU A 263 -20.08 -11.02 21.27
C LEU A 263 -20.56 -9.90 20.34
N THR A 264 -21.87 -9.79 20.11
CA THR A 264 -22.45 -8.70 19.30
C THR A 264 -22.14 -7.33 19.90
N THR A 265 -22.30 -7.17 21.22
CA THR A 265 -21.98 -5.92 21.92
C THR A 265 -20.49 -5.61 21.83
N ALA A 266 -19.62 -6.60 21.94
CA ALA A 266 -18.19 -6.42 21.76
C ALA A 266 -17.83 -6.03 20.31
N MET A 267 -18.49 -6.58 19.30
CA MET A 267 -18.27 -6.20 17.90
C MET A 267 -18.84 -4.82 17.57
N LEU A 268 -19.96 -4.44 18.18
CA LEU A 268 -20.69 -3.18 17.96
C LEU A 268 -20.55 -2.21 19.14
N HIS A 269 -19.46 -2.29 19.90
CA HIS A 269 -19.20 -1.38 21.00
C HIS A 269 -19.21 0.07 20.52
N GLY A 270 -19.98 0.94 21.18
CA GLY A 270 -20.20 2.34 20.79
C GLY A 270 -21.27 2.55 19.73
N ALA A 271 -21.92 1.49 19.21
CA ALA A 271 -23.05 1.62 18.29
C ALA A 271 -24.37 1.83 19.03
N ARG A 272 -25.41 2.22 18.28
CA ARG A 272 -26.76 2.39 18.82
C ARG A 272 -27.36 1.09 19.35
N ILE A 273 -28.16 1.19 20.40
CA ILE A 273 -28.79 0.05 21.07
C ILE A 273 -29.69 -0.78 20.14
N GLU A 274 -30.36 -0.15 19.17
CA GLU A 274 -31.20 -0.83 18.18
C GLU A 274 -30.36 -1.71 17.24
N ALA A 275 -29.16 -1.26 16.87
CA ALA A 275 -28.24 -2.05 16.04
C ALA A 275 -27.77 -3.30 16.78
N VAL A 276 -27.39 -3.18 18.06
CA VAL A 276 -27.02 -4.34 18.91
C VAL A 276 -28.21 -5.29 19.06
N HIS A 277 -29.42 -4.74 19.27
CA HIS A 277 -30.65 -5.52 19.40
C HIS A 277 -30.94 -6.37 18.16
N HIS A 278 -30.86 -5.78 16.95
CA HIS A 278 -31.14 -6.48 15.69
C HIS A 278 -29.99 -7.39 15.21
N ALA A 279 -28.74 -7.04 15.52
CA ALA A 279 -27.59 -7.85 15.12
C ALA A 279 -27.44 -9.14 15.95
N THR A 280 -27.85 -9.13 17.23
CA THR A 280 -27.77 -10.31 18.11
C THR A 280 -28.53 -11.54 17.60
N PRO A 281 -29.82 -11.45 17.20
CA PRO A 281 -30.54 -12.60 16.66
C PRO A 281 -30.02 -13.05 15.30
N LEU A 282 -29.37 -12.18 14.52
CA LEU A 282 -28.69 -12.60 13.28
C LEU A 282 -27.50 -13.51 13.61
N LEU A 283 -26.70 -13.17 14.63
CA LEU A 283 -25.57 -14.01 15.04
C LEU A 283 -26.06 -15.38 15.52
N MET A 284 -27.13 -15.41 16.31
CA MET A 284 -27.75 -16.65 16.80
C MET A 284 -28.18 -17.59 15.67
N LYS A 285 -28.68 -17.02 14.55
CA LYS A 285 -29.06 -17.81 13.37
C LYS A 285 -27.85 -18.42 12.66
N GLU A 286 -26.69 -17.74 12.64
CA GLU A 286 -25.48 -18.28 12.00
C GLU A 286 -24.81 -19.39 12.80
N VAL A 287 -24.99 -19.40 14.12
CA VAL A 287 -24.41 -20.43 15.01
C VAL A 287 -25.38 -21.59 15.29
N ASP A 288 -26.39 -21.77 14.43
CA ASP A 288 -27.42 -22.83 14.48
C ASP A 288 -28.06 -23.05 15.86
N SER A 289 -28.14 -21.99 16.66
CA SER A 289 -28.76 -22.07 17.98
C SER A 289 -30.27 -21.85 17.85
N THR A 290 -31.00 -22.95 17.70
CA THR A 290 -32.48 -23.02 17.76
C THR A 290 -32.98 -22.89 19.20
N ASP A 291 -32.61 -21.81 19.88
CA ASP A 291 -33.10 -21.57 21.24
C ASP A 291 -34.57 -21.13 21.19
N ASN A 292 -35.46 -21.99 21.72
CA ASN A 292 -36.92 -21.86 21.68
C ASN A 292 -37.33 -20.53 22.33
N ALA A 293 -37.75 -19.57 21.51
CA ALA A 293 -37.88 -18.20 21.94
C ALA A 293 -39.14 -17.99 22.78
N LEU A 294 -38.99 -17.57 24.04
CA LEU A 294 -40.09 -16.92 24.76
C LEU A 294 -40.72 -15.82 23.88
N PRO A 295 -42.05 -15.64 23.89
CA PRO A 295 -42.72 -14.53 23.23
C PRO A 295 -42.05 -13.19 23.55
N PRO A 296 -42.00 -12.22 22.61
CA PRO A 296 -41.26 -10.96 22.82
C PRO A 296 -41.58 -10.21 24.13
N LEU A 297 -42.85 -10.25 24.57
CA LEU A 297 -43.32 -9.57 25.79
C LEU A 297 -42.92 -10.30 27.09
N GLU A 298 -42.57 -11.57 27.02
CA GLU A 298 -42.11 -12.37 28.18
C GLU A 298 -40.58 -12.33 28.34
N ARG A 299 -39.89 -11.64 27.43
CA ARG A 299 -38.43 -11.50 27.50
C ARG A 299 -38.07 -10.37 28.45
N LYS A 300 -36.98 -10.59 29.20
CA LYS A 300 -36.30 -9.52 29.94
C LYS A 300 -36.01 -8.33 29.03
N GLY A 301 -36.15 -7.12 29.59
CA GLY A 301 -35.86 -5.87 28.90
C GLY A 301 -34.43 -5.83 28.38
N LEU A 302 -34.18 -5.07 27.31
CA LEU A 302 -32.85 -5.00 26.71
C LEU A 302 -31.78 -4.43 27.66
N LEU A 303 -32.13 -3.43 28.49
CA LEU A 303 -31.24 -2.87 29.50
C LEU A 303 -30.85 -3.92 30.56
N GLU A 304 -31.82 -4.64 31.11
CA GLU A 304 -31.56 -5.74 32.05
C GLU A 304 -30.67 -6.82 31.41
N ARG A 305 -30.86 -7.11 30.12
CA ARG A 305 -29.99 -8.05 29.39
C ARG A 305 -28.57 -7.53 29.20
N LEU A 306 -28.39 -6.23 28.96
CA LEU A 306 -27.05 -5.61 28.86
C LEU A 306 -26.33 -5.66 30.22
N GLU A 307 -27.03 -5.41 31.32
CA GLU A 307 -26.46 -5.50 32.66
C GLU A 307 -25.87 -6.90 32.93
N THR A 308 -26.52 -7.97 32.45
CA THR A 308 -26.01 -9.35 32.64
C THR A 308 -24.68 -9.64 31.95
N ILE A 309 -24.26 -8.81 30.99
CA ILE A 309 -22.98 -8.94 30.28
C ILE A 309 -22.01 -7.82 30.63
N GLU A 310 -22.24 -7.12 31.74
CA GLU A 310 -21.46 -5.94 32.17
C GLU A 310 -21.42 -4.79 31.16
N ALA A 311 -22.50 -4.67 30.36
CA ALA A 311 -22.73 -3.56 29.45
C ALA A 311 -23.84 -2.63 29.95
N GLU A 312 -23.84 -1.40 29.43
CA GLU A 312 -24.82 -0.37 29.77
C GLU A 312 -25.14 0.50 28.56
N MET A 313 -26.20 1.30 28.70
CA MET A 313 -26.58 2.33 27.72
C MET A 313 -26.02 3.68 28.16
N ALA A 314 -25.10 4.23 27.37
CA ALA A 314 -24.56 5.56 27.53
C ALA A 314 -25.55 6.64 27.02
N PRO A 315 -25.34 7.93 27.35
CA PRO A 315 -26.11 9.04 26.78
C PRO A 315 -26.16 8.96 25.24
N GLY A 316 -27.34 9.21 24.65
CA GLY A 316 -27.54 9.09 23.20
C GLY A 316 -27.91 7.69 22.71
N ALA A 317 -28.24 6.76 23.62
CA ALA A 317 -28.66 5.38 23.32
C ALA A 317 -27.55 4.53 22.66
N TYR A 318 -26.29 4.80 23.00
CA TYR A 318 -25.14 4.00 22.58
C TYR A 318 -24.82 2.92 23.61
N VAL A 319 -24.42 1.73 23.15
CA VAL A 319 -24.06 0.62 24.04
C VAL A 319 -22.56 0.60 24.28
N ARG A 320 -22.16 0.49 25.55
CA ARG A 320 -20.76 0.35 25.96
C ARG A 320 -20.60 -0.66 27.09
N PHE A 321 -19.38 -1.20 27.28
CA PHE A 321 -19.08 -1.93 28.51
C PHE A 321 -18.80 -0.95 29.66
N LYS A 322 -19.10 -1.38 30.88
CA LYS A 322 -18.84 -0.59 32.09
C LYS A 322 -17.35 -0.39 32.33
N GLN A 323 -16.55 -1.40 32.01
CA GLN A 323 -15.10 -1.39 32.16
C GLN A 323 -14.41 -1.03 30.83
N PRO A 324 -13.36 -0.18 30.85
CA PRO A 324 -12.58 0.13 29.65
C PRO A 324 -11.87 -1.12 29.11
N ASP A 325 -11.66 -1.16 27.79
CA ASP A 325 -11.01 -2.24 27.02
C ASP A 325 -11.66 -3.64 27.15
N PHE A 326 -12.79 -3.76 27.87
CA PHE A 326 -13.50 -5.03 28.03
C PHE A 326 -14.04 -5.57 26.70
N ASP A 327 -14.40 -4.70 25.76
CA ASP A 327 -14.81 -5.11 24.41
C ASP A 327 -13.68 -5.81 23.65
N GLU A 328 -12.45 -5.29 23.71
CA GLU A 328 -11.28 -5.89 23.05
C GLU A 328 -10.92 -7.23 23.69
N ALA A 329 -10.92 -7.29 25.03
CA ALA A 329 -10.70 -8.54 25.75
C ALA A 329 -11.78 -9.58 25.45
N ALA A 330 -13.06 -9.17 25.43
CA ALA A 330 -14.17 -10.07 25.11
C ALA A 330 -14.05 -10.64 23.70
N ARG A 331 -13.75 -9.80 22.70
CA ARG A 331 -13.51 -10.25 21.32
C ARG A 331 -12.35 -11.25 21.25
N SER A 332 -11.20 -10.89 21.82
CA SER A 332 -9.99 -11.70 21.76
C SER A 332 -10.16 -13.05 22.48
N TYR A 333 -10.76 -13.03 23.68
CA TYR A 333 -11.02 -14.24 24.45
C TYR A 333 -12.01 -15.17 23.75
N LEU A 334 -13.14 -14.65 23.24
CA LEU A 334 -14.12 -15.47 22.52
C LEU A 334 -13.53 -16.01 21.21
N TRP A 335 -12.74 -15.21 20.50
CA TRP A 335 -12.08 -15.63 19.27
C TRP A 335 -11.06 -16.76 19.49
N ALA A 336 -10.31 -16.70 20.60
CA ALA A 336 -9.35 -17.73 20.99
C ALA A 336 -10.04 -19.02 21.48
N ASN A 337 -11.12 -18.90 22.25
CA ASN A 337 -11.74 -20.04 22.94
C ASN A 337 -12.94 -20.67 22.20
N LEU A 338 -13.49 -20.01 21.17
CA LEU A 338 -14.63 -20.50 20.37
C LEU A 338 -14.28 -20.49 18.87
N PRO A 339 -13.37 -21.36 18.41
CA PRO A 339 -12.95 -21.40 17.00
C PRO A 339 -14.12 -21.65 16.03
N ASP A 340 -15.13 -22.41 16.46
CA ASP A 340 -16.32 -22.72 15.65
C ASP A 340 -17.18 -21.49 15.33
N VAL A 341 -17.03 -20.39 16.08
CA VAL A 341 -17.77 -19.14 15.85
C VAL A 341 -17.11 -18.28 14.75
N ARG A 342 -15.86 -18.54 14.38
CA ARG A 342 -15.09 -17.67 13.46
C ARG A 342 -15.72 -17.55 12.07
N ALA A 343 -16.08 -18.69 11.46
CA ALA A 343 -16.74 -18.72 10.16
C ALA A 343 -18.17 -18.16 10.21
N PRO A 344 -19.05 -18.56 11.16
CA PRO A 344 -20.34 -17.90 11.38
C PRO A 344 -20.25 -16.39 11.56
N LEU A 345 -19.22 -15.90 12.26
CA LEU A 345 -19.02 -14.46 12.49
C LEU A 345 -18.72 -13.70 11.18
N GLY A 346 -18.00 -14.31 10.24
CA GLY A 346 -17.78 -13.72 8.91
C GLY A 346 -19.07 -13.63 8.09
N THR A 347 -19.90 -14.68 8.12
CA THR A 347 -21.21 -14.66 7.46
C THR A 347 -22.16 -13.65 8.12
N TRP A 348 -22.15 -13.59 9.45
CA TRP A 348 -22.90 -12.61 10.24
C TRP A 348 -22.50 -11.18 9.89
N LEU A 349 -21.20 -10.90 9.75
CA LEU A 349 -20.68 -9.58 9.36
C LEU A 349 -21.32 -9.10 8.05
N GLY A 350 -21.37 -9.95 7.03
CA GLY A 350 -22.01 -9.63 5.75
C GLY A 350 -23.50 -9.27 5.90
N LYS A 351 -24.21 -9.92 6.84
CA LYS A 351 -25.64 -9.63 7.11
C LYS A 351 -25.82 -8.31 7.85
N ILE A 352 -25.00 -8.02 8.86
CA ILE A 352 -25.18 -6.81 9.66
C ILE A 352 -24.82 -5.53 8.92
N LEU A 353 -23.91 -5.59 7.95
CA LEU A 353 -23.55 -4.42 7.13
C LEU A 353 -24.75 -3.79 6.40
N ARG A 354 -25.81 -4.58 6.18
CA ARG A 354 -27.08 -4.17 5.54
C ARG A 354 -28.11 -3.60 6.52
N LEU A 355 -27.87 -3.65 7.83
CA LEU A 355 -28.76 -3.06 8.83
C LEU A 355 -28.79 -1.55 8.66
N ARG A 356 -29.99 -0.96 8.70
CA ARG A 356 -30.19 0.49 8.50
C ARG A 356 -29.78 1.31 9.72
N GLU A 357 -29.76 0.66 10.88
CA GLU A 357 -29.44 1.22 12.19
C GLU A 357 -27.94 1.51 12.35
N LEU A 358 -27.09 0.85 11.56
CA LEU A 358 -25.67 1.15 11.53
C LEU A 358 -25.43 2.44 10.74
N THR A 359 -24.59 3.31 11.30
CA THR A 359 -23.98 4.42 10.55
C THR A 359 -22.80 3.89 9.72
N ASP A 360 -22.30 4.72 8.81
CA ASP A 360 -21.08 4.38 8.06
C ASP A 360 -19.86 4.22 8.98
N ALA A 361 -19.81 4.98 10.08
CA ALA A 361 -18.77 4.83 11.10
C ALA A 361 -18.88 3.49 11.84
N ASP A 362 -20.10 3.04 12.17
CA ASP A 362 -20.31 1.74 12.82
C ASP A 362 -19.89 0.59 11.90
N ARG A 363 -20.22 0.67 10.61
CA ARG A 363 -19.83 -0.31 9.58
C ARG A 363 -18.32 -0.39 9.43
N GLU A 364 -17.65 0.76 9.32
CA GLU A 364 -16.18 0.83 9.27
C GLU A 364 -15.57 0.23 10.54
N SER A 365 -16.10 0.58 11.72
CA SER A 365 -15.58 0.10 13.00
C SER A 365 -15.74 -1.42 13.16
N VAL A 366 -16.88 -2.00 12.79
CA VAL A 366 -17.09 -3.45 12.94
C VAL A 366 -16.23 -4.26 11.96
N VAL A 367 -16.03 -3.75 10.74
CA VAL A 367 -15.11 -4.35 9.76
C VAL A 367 -13.67 -4.31 10.28
N LYS A 368 -13.23 -3.17 10.82
CA LYS A 368 -11.89 -3.04 11.42
C LYS A 368 -11.67 -4.03 12.56
N ARG A 369 -12.65 -4.16 13.46
CA ARG A 369 -12.60 -5.10 14.60
C ARG A 369 -12.50 -6.56 14.12
N TYR A 370 -13.34 -6.94 13.15
CA TYR A 370 -13.30 -8.31 12.60
C TYR A 370 -11.97 -8.58 11.89
N THR A 371 -11.49 -7.63 11.08
CA THR A 371 -10.21 -7.72 10.38
C THR A 371 -9.07 -7.93 11.37
N ALA A 372 -9.02 -7.14 12.45
CA ALA A 372 -8.02 -7.28 13.50
C ALA A 372 -8.03 -8.70 14.11
N LEU A 373 -9.21 -9.26 14.41
CA LEU A 373 -9.32 -10.62 14.93
C LEU A 373 -8.77 -11.67 13.96
N CYS A 374 -9.10 -11.58 12.68
CA CYS A 374 -8.54 -12.49 11.68
C CYS A 374 -7.01 -12.40 11.57
N LEU A 375 -6.47 -11.17 11.58
CA LEU A 375 -5.02 -10.95 11.53
C LEU A 375 -4.29 -11.54 12.74
N THR A 376 -4.91 -11.57 13.93
CA THR A 376 -4.30 -12.24 15.11
C THR A 376 -4.15 -13.76 14.98
N SER A 377 -4.92 -14.41 14.12
CA SER A 377 -4.86 -15.87 13.91
C SER A 377 -3.95 -16.30 12.76
N GLU A 378 -3.24 -15.35 12.13
CA GLU A 378 -2.24 -15.61 11.08
C GLU A 378 -2.78 -16.41 9.88
N SER A 379 -4.09 -16.38 9.65
CA SER A 379 -4.76 -17.03 8.52
C SER A 379 -5.45 -15.97 7.67
N PRO A 380 -4.93 -15.66 6.47
CA PRO A 380 -5.53 -14.66 5.58
C PRO A 380 -6.80 -15.17 4.90
N GLU A 381 -7.03 -16.49 4.83
CA GLU A 381 -8.06 -17.13 4.02
C GLU A 381 -9.48 -16.63 4.31
N PRO A 382 -9.91 -16.44 5.57
CA PRO A 382 -11.27 -15.94 5.85
C PRO A 382 -11.50 -14.54 5.29
N LEU A 383 -10.49 -13.66 5.38
CA LEU A 383 -10.58 -12.30 4.86
C LEU A 383 -10.55 -12.27 3.32
N ILE A 384 -9.68 -13.09 2.72
CA ILE A 384 -9.62 -13.26 1.26
C ILE A 384 -10.97 -13.75 0.72
N ALA A 385 -11.57 -14.77 1.36
CA ALA A 385 -12.86 -15.32 0.96
C ALA A 385 -14.00 -14.29 1.08
N LEU A 386 -13.98 -13.44 2.12
CA LEU A 386 -14.96 -12.36 2.26
C LEU A 386 -14.82 -11.31 1.16
N VAL A 387 -13.58 -10.88 0.86
CA VAL A 387 -13.33 -9.94 -0.25
C VAL A 387 -13.85 -10.51 -1.56
N GLU A 388 -13.48 -11.74 -1.91
CA GLU A 388 -13.92 -12.40 -3.15
C GLU A 388 -15.45 -12.53 -3.22
N ASN A 389 -16.11 -12.81 -2.11
CA ASN A 389 -17.57 -12.94 -2.04
C ASN A 389 -18.28 -11.57 -2.18
N TRP A 390 -17.75 -10.54 -1.51
CA TRP A 390 -18.33 -9.19 -1.51
C TRP A 390 -18.11 -8.43 -2.81
N THR A 391 -17.12 -8.82 -3.62
CA THR A 391 -16.79 -8.16 -4.89
C THR A 391 -17.22 -8.92 -6.15
N ARG A 392 -18.13 -9.90 -6.05
CA ARG A 392 -18.70 -10.56 -7.25
C ARG A 392 -19.56 -9.59 -8.06
N ASP A 393 -19.67 -9.80 -9.38
CA ASP A 393 -20.40 -8.89 -10.29
C ASP A 393 -21.90 -8.76 -9.97
N ASN A 394 -22.49 -9.80 -9.36
CA ASN A 394 -23.90 -9.80 -8.93
C ASN A 394 -24.11 -9.19 -7.54
N ALA A 395 -23.04 -8.79 -6.85
CA ALA A 395 -23.18 -8.06 -5.61
C ALA A 395 -23.69 -6.65 -5.95
N PRO A 396 -24.79 -6.19 -5.35
CA PRO A 396 -25.20 -4.80 -5.55
C PRO A 396 -24.04 -3.89 -5.13
N ARG A 397 -23.85 -2.74 -5.81
CA ARG A 397 -22.80 -1.76 -5.45
C ARG A 397 -23.10 -1.22 -4.05
N THR A 398 -22.51 -1.85 -3.03
CA THR A 398 -23.01 -1.85 -1.65
C THR A 398 -21.93 -1.51 -0.65
N THR A 399 -22.38 -1.29 0.58
CA THR A 399 -21.59 -1.32 1.82
C THR A 399 -20.53 -2.42 1.84
N GLU A 400 -20.80 -3.61 1.31
CA GLU A 400 -19.87 -4.73 1.28
C GLU A 400 -18.62 -4.47 0.41
N VAL A 401 -18.76 -3.78 -0.73
CA VAL A 401 -17.61 -3.41 -1.58
C VAL A 401 -16.70 -2.43 -0.83
N ARG A 402 -17.31 -1.46 -0.11
CA ARG A 402 -16.56 -0.56 0.78
C ARG A 402 -15.88 -1.30 1.92
N ALA A 403 -16.57 -2.27 2.52
CA ALA A 403 -16.01 -3.11 3.58
C ALA A 403 -14.83 -3.95 3.07
N ALA A 404 -14.90 -4.49 1.86
CA ALA A 404 -13.79 -5.20 1.22
C ALA A 404 -12.56 -4.29 1.04
N ALA A 405 -12.76 -3.03 0.66
CA ALA A 405 -11.68 -2.06 0.56
C ALA A 405 -11.03 -1.78 1.93
N HIS A 406 -11.82 -1.64 3.01
CA HIS A 406 -11.29 -1.47 4.36
C HIS A 406 -10.54 -2.69 4.89
N ILE A 407 -11.01 -3.91 4.58
CA ILE A 407 -10.28 -5.16 4.90
C ILE A 407 -8.90 -5.10 4.25
N LEU A 408 -8.84 -4.89 2.94
CA LEU A 408 -7.58 -4.90 2.22
C LEU A 408 -6.67 -3.75 2.64
N GLN A 409 -7.20 -2.54 2.85
CA GLN A 409 -6.43 -1.40 3.36
C GLN A 409 -5.68 -1.77 4.64
N ARG A 410 -6.36 -2.35 5.62
CA ARG A 410 -5.74 -2.72 6.89
C ARG A 410 -4.79 -3.92 6.73
N ALA A 411 -5.17 -4.89 5.91
CA ALA A 411 -4.44 -6.13 5.74
C ALA A 411 -3.10 -5.94 5.00
N VAL A 412 -3.02 -5.04 4.00
CA VAL A 412 -1.75 -4.78 3.29
C VAL A 412 -0.69 -4.09 4.14
N GLU A 413 -1.13 -3.39 5.19
CA GLU A 413 -0.28 -2.68 6.16
C GLU A 413 0.10 -3.58 7.36
N ASP A 414 -0.41 -4.81 7.43
CA ASP A 414 -0.07 -5.74 8.51
C ASP A 414 1.35 -6.28 8.34
N GLU A 415 2.16 -6.18 9.40
CA GLU A 415 3.58 -6.58 9.35
C GLU A 415 3.76 -8.08 9.14
N ARG A 416 2.82 -8.91 9.62
CA ARG A 416 2.95 -10.37 9.62
C ARG A 416 2.39 -11.00 8.35
N THR A 417 1.19 -10.57 7.96
CA THR A 417 0.41 -11.17 6.86
C THR A 417 0.31 -10.29 5.63
N GLY A 418 0.75 -9.02 5.70
CA GLY A 418 0.59 -8.06 4.60
C GLY A 418 1.25 -8.50 3.29
N GLY A 419 2.37 -9.22 3.37
CA GLY A 419 3.00 -9.81 2.18
C GLY A 419 2.10 -10.78 1.41
N GLU A 420 1.31 -11.59 2.13
CA GLU A 420 0.37 -12.54 1.52
C GLU A 420 -0.81 -11.82 0.87
N PHE A 421 -1.36 -10.79 1.52
CA PHE A 421 -2.41 -9.95 0.93
C PHE A 421 -1.91 -9.20 -0.30
N ARG A 422 -0.71 -8.64 -0.26
CA ARG A 422 -0.12 -7.98 -1.45
C ARG A 422 0.06 -8.98 -2.59
N ARG A 423 0.53 -10.21 -2.32
CA ARG A 423 0.62 -11.29 -3.32
C ARG A 423 -0.75 -11.62 -3.91
N LYS A 424 -1.78 -11.80 -3.08
CA LYS A 424 -3.14 -12.06 -3.54
C LYS A 424 -3.71 -10.92 -4.40
N ILE A 425 -3.45 -9.65 -4.03
CA ILE A 425 -3.81 -8.48 -4.84
C ILE A 425 -3.12 -8.51 -6.20
N TYR A 426 -1.85 -8.92 -6.27
CA TYR A 426 -1.16 -9.11 -7.54
C TYR A 426 -1.85 -10.18 -8.38
N ASP A 427 -2.13 -11.35 -7.81
CA ASP A 427 -2.84 -12.45 -8.50
C ASP A 427 -4.20 -12.01 -9.03
N TRP A 428 -4.99 -11.27 -8.26
CA TRP A 428 -6.26 -10.72 -8.74
C TRP A 428 -6.05 -9.69 -9.86
N SER A 429 -5.02 -8.86 -9.77
CA SER A 429 -4.72 -7.82 -10.77
C SER A 429 -4.32 -8.42 -12.13
N THR A 430 -3.63 -9.56 -12.12
CA THR A 430 -3.19 -10.26 -13.34
C THR A 430 -4.31 -11.09 -13.98
N ASN A 431 -5.25 -11.62 -13.21
CA ASN A 431 -6.28 -12.58 -13.65
C ASN A 431 -7.62 -11.98 -14.13
N ARG A 432 -7.64 -10.74 -14.64
CA ARG A 432 -8.86 -10.03 -15.09
C ARG A 432 -9.99 -10.04 -14.03
N PRO A 433 -9.90 -9.17 -13.01
CA PRO A 433 -10.88 -9.14 -11.93
C PRO A 433 -12.27 -8.68 -12.41
N THR A 434 -13.29 -8.97 -11.59
CA THR A 434 -14.64 -8.41 -11.71
C THR A 434 -14.61 -6.87 -11.61
N ASP A 435 -15.67 -6.19 -12.03
CA ASP A 435 -15.68 -4.72 -12.00
C ASP A 435 -15.62 -4.18 -10.55
N ASN A 436 -16.39 -4.78 -9.65
CA ASN A 436 -16.38 -4.44 -8.22
C ASN A 436 -14.99 -4.72 -7.58
N LEU A 437 -14.35 -5.84 -7.91
CA LEU A 437 -13.01 -6.15 -7.38
C LEU A 437 -11.98 -5.19 -7.95
N ARG A 438 -12.06 -4.84 -9.25
CA ARG A 438 -11.17 -3.85 -9.87
C ARG A 438 -11.25 -2.51 -9.16
N GLU A 439 -12.45 -2.00 -8.86
CA GLU A 439 -12.63 -0.74 -8.12
C GLU A 439 -11.95 -0.78 -6.74
N VAL A 440 -12.14 -1.88 -5.99
CA VAL A 440 -11.47 -2.09 -4.70
C VAL A 440 -9.95 -2.11 -4.84
N LEU A 441 -9.42 -2.87 -5.80
CA LEU A 441 -7.97 -3.00 -5.98
C LEU A 441 -7.33 -1.69 -6.42
N VAL A 442 -8.00 -0.90 -7.28
CA VAL A 442 -7.54 0.44 -7.67
C VAL A 442 -7.42 1.34 -6.45
N GLU A 443 -8.46 1.39 -5.62
CA GLU A 443 -8.48 2.22 -4.40
C GLU A 443 -7.39 1.79 -3.40
N VAL A 444 -7.22 0.49 -3.15
CA VAL A 444 -6.19 -0.02 -2.24
C VAL A 444 -4.78 0.26 -2.78
N CYS A 445 -4.54 0.06 -4.08
CA CYS A 445 -3.23 0.33 -4.67
C CYS A 445 -2.89 1.83 -4.62
N GLU A 446 -3.84 2.69 -4.98
CA GLU A 446 -3.62 4.14 -5.07
C GLU A 446 -3.58 4.82 -3.69
N LYS A 447 -4.36 4.37 -2.71
CA LYS A 447 -4.53 5.07 -1.41
C LYS A 447 -3.83 4.42 -0.24
N ALA A 448 -3.66 3.09 -0.22
CA ALA A 448 -3.01 2.38 0.89
C ALA A 448 -1.59 1.96 0.52
N MET A 449 -1.42 1.20 -0.56
CA MET A 449 -0.11 0.67 -0.94
C MET A 449 0.83 1.77 -1.45
N SER A 450 0.33 2.82 -2.08
CA SER A 450 1.18 3.86 -2.69
C SER A 450 2.11 4.61 -1.73
N VAL A 451 1.83 4.55 -0.43
CA VAL A 451 2.61 5.22 0.63
C VAL A 451 3.88 4.45 0.96
N HIS A 452 3.75 3.16 1.27
CA HIS A 452 4.86 2.29 1.72
C HIS A 452 5.37 1.35 0.63
N HIS A 453 4.57 1.09 -0.39
CA HIS A 453 4.83 0.12 -1.46
C HIS A 453 4.55 0.74 -2.85
N PRO A 454 5.22 1.86 -3.21
CA PRO A 454 4.87 2.62 -4.40
C PRO A 454 5.09 1.86 -5.71
N GLU A 455 6.17 1.08 -5.82
CA GLU A 455 6.41 0.25 -6.99
C GLU A 455 5.44 -0.94 -7.07
N PRO A 456 5.23 -1.74 -6.01
CA PRO A 456 4.17 -2.75 -5.97
C PRO A 456 2.79 -2.21 -6.40
N ALA A 457 2.41 -1.01 -5.95
CA ALA A 457 1.18 -0.34 -6.35
C ALA A 457 1.15 -0.02 -7.85
N LEU A 458 2.26 0.53 -8.39
CA LEU A 458 2.40 0.84 -9.82
C LEU A 458 2.20 -0.42 -10.68
N VAL A 459 2.86 -1.51 -10.32
CA VAL A 459 2.81 -2.78 -11.05
C VAL A 459 1.37 -3.29 -11.14
N ARG A 460 0.65 -3.30 -10.02
CA ARG A 460 -0.74 -3.75 -9.93
C ARG A 460 -1.68 -2.84 -10.71
N LEU A 461 -1.57 -1.52 -10.55
CA LEU A 461 -2.33 -0.55 -11.35
C LEU A 461 -2.09 -0.73 -12.85
N HIS A 462 -0.86 -1.03 -13.26
CA HIS A 462 -0.55 -1.35 -14.66
C HIS A 462 -1.24 -2.65 -15.13
N HIS A 463 -1.21 -3.74 -14.34
CA HIS A 463 -1.96 -4.95 -14.67
C HIS A 463 -3.47 -4.71 -14.73
N LEU A 464 -4.04 -3.96 -13.79
CA LEU A 464 -5.46 -3.62 -13.78
C LEU A 464 -5.83 -2.81 -15.03
N ALA A 465 -5.05 -1.77 -15.37
CA ALA A 465 -5.30 -0.90 -16.52
C ALA A 465 -5.23 -1.64 -17.87
N ARG A 466 -4.27 -2.55 -18.05
CA ARG A 466 -4.16 -3.34 -19.30
C ARG A 466 -5.17 -4.49 -19.39
N ASN A 467 -5.76 -4.88 -18.26
CA ASN A 467 -6.85 -5.86 -18.18
C ASN A 467 -8.25 -5.22 -18.27
N GLU A 468 -8.35 -3.88 -18.30
CA GLU A 468 -9.62 -3.21 -18.51
C GLU A 468 -10.11 -3.40 -19.96
N PRO A 469 -11.36 -3.87 -20.18
CA PRO A 469 -11.91 -4.01 -21.54
C PRO A 469 -11.99 -2.68 -22.30
N ARG A 470 -12.17 -1.57 -21.58
CA ARG A 470 -12.21 -0.20 -22.08
C ARG A 470 -11.53 0.72 -21.07
N PRO A 471 -10.89 1.82 -21.49
CA PRO A 471 -10.28 2.80 -20.59
C PRO A 471 -11.25 3.21 -19.47
N GLY A 472 -10.93 2.82 -18.23
CA GLY A 472 -11.83 2.93 -17.09
C GLY A 472 -11.17 3.56 -15.87
N VAL A 473 -11.52 3.04 -14.69
CA VAL A 473 -11.06 3.54 -13.40
C VAL A 473 -9.58 3.24 -13.17
N ALA A 474 -9.10 2.06 -13.57
CA ALA A 474 -7.71 1.65 -13.34
C ALA A 474 -6.74 2.42 -14.22
N ARG A 475 -7.07 2.62 -15.51
CA ARG A 475 -6.25 3.43 -16.42
C ARG A 475 -6.13 4.88 -15.95
N LYS A 476 -7.23 5.49 -15.50
CA LYS A 476 -7.22 6.86 -14.96
C LYS A 476 -6.39 6.94 -13.67
N ALA A 477 -6.54 5.99 -12.76
CA ALA A 477 -5.77 5.94 -11.51
C ALA A 477 -4.28 5.76 -11.78
N LEU A 478 -3.88 4.84 -12.66
CA LEU A 478 -2.48 4.64 -13.06
C LEU A 478 -1.85 5.94 -13.57
N LEU A 479 -2.50 6.61 -14.53
CA LEU A 479 -1.98 7.85 -15.12
C LEU A 479 -1.91 8.98 -14.09
N ARG A 480 -2.90 9.10 -13.20
CA ARG A 480 -2.86 10.07 -12.10
C ARG A 480 -1.72 9.78 -11.13
N TYR A 481 -1.51 8.51 -10.81
CA TYR A 481 -0.50 8.05 -9.87
C TYR A 481 0.93 8.36 -10.37
N VAL A 482 1.25 8.01 -11.62
CA VAL A 482 2.60 8.24 -12.16
C VAL A 482 2.90 9.71 -12.40
N ARG A 483 1.91 10.56 -12.75
CA ARG A 483 2.16 11.99 -13.01
C ARG A 483 2.78 12.75 -11.83
N GLN A 484 2.67 12.23 -10.61
CA GLN A 484 3.19 12.87 -9.40
C GLN A 484 4.66 12.51 -9.12
N ASP A 485 5.25 11.59 -9.90
CA ASP A 485 6.57 11.01 -9.63
C ASP A 485 7.30 10.60 -10.93
N ALA A 486 8.30 11.40 -11.35
CA ALA A 486 9.15 11.11 -12.51
C ALA A 486 9.84 9.72 -12.47
N ARG A 487 10.15 9.20 -11.28
CA ARG A 487 10.71 7.84 -11.14
C ARG A 487 9.66 6.79 -11.49
N LEU A 488 8.42 6.95 -11.03
CA LEU A 488 7.31 6.06 -11.39
C LEU A 488 6.93 6.18 -12.87
N GLN A 489 7.03 7.38 -13.45
CA GLN A 489 6.91 7.59 -14.90
C GLN A 489 7.93 6.77 -15.68
N ARG A 490 9.21 6.85 -15.27
CA ARG A 490 10.30 6.09 -15.88
C ARG A 490 10.08 4.59 -15.75
N ARG A 491 9.66 4.14 -14.56
CA ARG A 491 9.38 2.73 -14.28
C ARG A 491 8.21 2.20 -15.12
N LEU A 492 7.14 2.98 -15.28
CA LEU A 492 6.03 2.61 -16.16
C LEU A 492 6.51 2.49 -17.61
N LEU A 493 7.27 3.47 -18.08
CA LEU A 493 7.83 3.46 -19.44
C LEU A 493 8.72 2.23 -19.69
N ALA A 494 9.62 1.91 -18.76
CA ALA A 494 10.44 0.70 -18.83
C ALA A 494 9.55 -0.55 -18.97
N ARG A 495 8.52 -0.67 -18.12
CA ARG A 495 7.59 -1.80 -18.13
C ARG A 495 6.77 -1.89 -19.43
N LEU A 496 6.39 -0.77 -20.03
CA LEU A 496 5.69 -0.75 -21.32
C LEU A 496 6.62 -1.19 -22.46
N ALA A 497 7.89 -0.82 -22.42
CA ALA A 497 8.88 -1.20 -23.42
C ALA A 497 9.33 -2.67 -23.31
N THR A 498 9.47 -3.19 -22.08
CA THR A 498 9.99 -4.54 -21.83
C THR A 498 8.90 -5.59 -21.60
N ALA A 499 7.62 -5.26 -21.79
CA ALA A 499 6.54 -6.23 -21.63
C ALA A 499 6.63 -7.32 -22.71
N HIS A 500 7.04 -8.53 -22.33
CA HIS A 500 7.22 -9.65 -23.25
C HIS A 500 5.89 -10.34 -23.64
N SER A 501 4.79 -10.03 -22.96
CA SER A 501 3.50 -10.72 -23.17
C SER A 501 2.73 -10.15 -24.35
N SER A 502 2.73 -10.89 -25.46
CA SER A 502 1.97 -10.55 -26.69
C SER A 502 0.48 -10.32 -26.43
N ARG A 503 -0.09 -10.90 -25.36
CA ARG A 503 -1.48 -10.72 -24.95
C ARG A 503 -1.84 -9.27 -24.64
N HIS A 504 -0.90 -8.48 -24.11
CA HIS A 504 -1.17 -7.14 -23.59
C HIS A 504 -0.59 -6.01 -24.45
N HIS A 505 0.21 -6.31 -25.47
CA HIS A 505 0.92 -5.31 -26.26
C HIS A 505 0.03 -4.19 -26.82
N ARG A 506 -1.17 -4.50 -27.32
CA ARG A 506 -2.09 -3.46 -27.80
C ARG A 506 -2.58 -2.54 -26.68
N ALA A 507 -2.92 -3.09 -25.52
CA ALA A 507 -3.36 -2.31 -24.37
C ALA A 507 -2.21 -1.43 -23.83
N ASP A 508 -0.99 -1.97 -23.81
CA ASP A 508 0.22 -1.27 -23.38
C ASP A 508 0.59 -0.14 -24.37
N ALA A 509 0.47 -0.37 -25.68
CA ALA A 509 0.62 0.67 -26.70
C ALA A 509 -0.43 1.77 -26.56
N ASP A 510 -1.71 1.41 -26.34
CA ASP A 510 -2.74 2.40 -26.08
C ASP A 510 -2.47 3.17 -24.77
N LEU A 511 -1.99 2.51 -23.71
CA LEU A 511 -1.61 3.14 -22.44
C LEU A 511 -0.46 4.14 -22.62
N PHE A 512 0.56 3.76 -23.39
CA PHE A 512 1.66 4.64 -23.77
C PHE A 512 1.16 5.91 -24.47
N LEU A 513 0.19 5.79 -25.39
CA LEU A 513 -0.36 6.97 -26.10
C LEU A 513 -1.17 7.91 -25.19
N ASP A 514 -1.69 7.44 -24.05
CA ASP A 514 -2.29 8.31 -23.03
C ASP A 514 -1.26 8.93 -22.07
N PHE A 515 -0.03 8.45 -22.15
CA PHE A 515 1.07 8.88 -21.33
C PHE A 515 1.84 10.01 -22.02
N SER A 516 1.19 11.17 -22.17
CA SER A 516 1.62 12.24 -23.08
C SER A 516 2.52 13.33 -22.49
N ALA A 517 2.86 13.26 -21.20
CA ALA A 517 3.68 14.27 -20.52
C ALA A 517 4.89 13.62 -19.86
N LEU A 518 6.00 13.57 -20.60
CA LEU A 518 7.28 13.09 -20.11
C LEU A 518 8.20 14.27 -19.79
N PRO A 519 8.98 14.19 -18.69
CA PRO A 519 10.02 15.15 -18.38
C PRO A 519 11.11 15.20 -19.48
N ASP A 520 11.67 16.40 -19.71
CA ASP A 520 12.70 16.63 -20.74
C ASP A 520 13.96 15.77 -20.55
N ASP A 521 14.31 15.43 -19.31
CA ASP A 521 15.47 14.60 -18.99
C ASP A 521 15.34 13.15 -19.48
N PHE A 522 14.11 12.69 -19.77
CA PHE A 522 13.87 11.36 -20.35
C PHE A 522 14.45 11.25 -21.76
N LEU A 523 14.42 12.33 -22.53
CA LEU A 523 14.90 12.36 -23.90
C LEU A 523 16.43 12.38 -23.98
N LEU A 524 17.11 12.72 -22.88
CA LEU A 524 18.57 12.85 -22.85
C LEU A 524 19.27 11.58 -22.33
N ARG A 525 18.55 10.67 -21.68
CA ARG A 525 19.10 9.44 -21.09
C ARG A 525 18.98 8.26 -22.06
N ALA A 526 20.08 7.58 -22.34
CA ALA A 526 20.12 6.48 -23.31
C ALA A 526 19.07 5.37 -23.05
N PRO A 527 18.95 4.78 -21.83
CA PRO A 527 17.98 3.71 -21.60
C PRO A 527 16.54 4.15 -21.85
N THR A 528 16.23 5.40 -21.50
CA THR A 528 14.88 5.95 -21.65
C THR A 528 14.54 6.24 -23.10
N ARG A 529 15.50 6.69 -23.91
CA ARG A 529 15.33 6.84 -25.37
C ARG A 529 15.04 5.50 -26.04
N ASP A 530 15.73 4.44 -25.64
CA ASP A 530 15.51 3.10 -26.20
C ASP A 530 14.09 2.62 -25.87
N TRP A 531 13.66 2.76 -24.61
CA TRP A 531 12.29 2.42 -24.20
C TRP A 531 11.22 3.24 -24.93
N LEU A 532 11.45 4.54 -25.14
CA LEU A 532 10.53 5.38 -25.91
C LEU A 532 10.44 4.94 -27.36
N THR A 533 11.58 4.58 -27.95
CA THR A 533 11.64 4.07 -29.32
C THR A 533 10.85 2.77 -29.44
N ASP A 534 10.99 1.86 -28.48
CA ASP A 534 10.25 0.60 -28.45
C ASP A 534 8.74 0.80 -28.24
N CYS A 535 8.34 1.72 -27.35
CA CYS A 535 6.92 2.05 -27.14
C CYS A 535 6.28 2.69 -28.38
N TRP A 536 6.97 3.63 -29.04
CA TRP A 536 6.51 4.22 -30.30
C TRP A 536 6.42 3.18 -31.42
N ARG A 537 7.40 2.27 -31.50
CA ARG A 537 7.37 1.17 -32.47
C ARG A 537 6.13 0.30 -32.26
N MET A 538 5.87 -0.08 -31.01
CA MET A 538 4.68 -0.83 -30.63
C MET A 538 3.38 -0.09 -31.00
N ALA A 539 3.31 1.23 -30.79
CA ALA A 539 2.17 2.04 -31.18
C ALA A 539 1.96 2.08 -32.70
N PHE A 540 3.03 2.21 -33.48
CA PHE A 540 2.94 2.19 -34.94
C PHE A 540 2.51 0.83 -35.49
N ASP A 541 2.99 -0.25 -34.88
CA ASP A 541 2.71 -1.62 -35.34
C ASP A 541 1.31 -2.12 -34.95
N LEU A 542 0.82 -1.75 -33.76
CA LEU A 542 -0.39 -2.35 -33.17
C LEU A 542 -1.60 -1.42 -33.09
N VAL A 543 -1.39 -0.11 -33.18
CA VAL A 543 -2.44 0.89 -33.03
C VAL A 543 -2.76 1.55 -34.37
N VAL A 544 -4.05 1.79 -34.60
CA VAL A 544 -4.58 2.41 -35.81
C VAL A 544 -4.13 3.88 -35.96
N PRO A 545 -3.82 4.37 -37.19
CA PRO A 545 -3.26 5.70 -37.40
C PRO A 545 -4.05 6.88 -36.80
N HIS A 546 -5.38 6.80 -36.78
CA HIS A 546 -6.21 7.87 -36.20
C HIS A 546 -5.96 8.08 -34.69
N ARG A 547 -5.40 7.08 -34.00
CA ARG A 547 -5.16 7.11 -32.56
C ARG A 547 -3.75 7.57 -32.20
N TRP A 548 -2.72 7.10 -32.92
CA TRP A 548 -1.33 7.51 -32.65
C TRP A 548 -0.94 8.83 -33.34
N ALA A 549 -1.51 9.18 -34.49
CA ALA A 549 -1.09 10.37 -35.24
C ALA A 549 -1.29 11.70 -34.48
N PRO A 550 -2.41 11.93 -33.76
CA PRO A 550 -2.55 13.11 -32.91
C PRO A 550 -1.49 13.17 -31.81
N CYS A 551 -1.11 12.02 -31.23
CA CYS A 551 -0.10 11.95 -30.18
C CYS A 551 1.30 12.26 -30.73
N ALA A 552 1.65 11.72 -31.90
CA ALA A 552 2.90 12.02 -32.59
C ALA A 552 2.99 13.50 -32.99
N ARG A 553 1.86 14.10 -33.39
CA ARG A 553 1.79 15.55 -33.65
C ARG A 553 2.06 16.35 -32.38
N THR A 554 1.41 16.03 -31.26
CA THR A 554 1.67 16.71 -29.97
C THR A 554 3.13 16.57 -29.55
N TRP A 555 3.71 15.37 -29.69
CA TRP A 555 5.13 15.13 -29.45
C TRP A 555 6.05 16.06 -30.23
N LEU A 556 5.79 16.22 -31.53
CA LEU A 556 6.55 17.12 -32.39
C LEU A 556 6.35 18.59 -32.04
N VAL A 557 5.12 19.00 -31.71
CA VAL A 557 4.82 20.38 -31.27
C VAL A 557 5.55 20.70 -29.97
N THR A 558 5.58 19.77 -29.01
CA THR A 558 6.36 19.94 -27.77
C THR A 558 7.85 20.06 -28.07
N ALA A 559 8.39 19.22 -28.96
CA ALA A 559 9.80 19.29 -29.36
C ALA A 559 10.17 20.60 -30.08
N ASP A 560 9.24 21.19 -30.85
CA ASP A 560 9.42 22.48 -31.53
C ASP A 560 9.39 23.67 -30.56
N ALA A 561 8.60 23.56 -29.50
CA ALA A 561 8.46 24.61 -28.49
C ALA A 561 9.66 24.71 -27.54
N VAL A 562 10.48 23.67 -27.44
CA VAL A 562 11.66 23.66 -26.57
C VAL A 562 12.86 24.29 -27.29
N ASP A 563 13.43 25.35 -26.72
CA ASP A 563 14.65 25.99 -27.21
C ASP A 563 15.92 25.20 -26.82
N ASN A 564 15.96 23.92 -27.22
CA ASN A 564 17.06 23.00 -26.95
C ASN A 564 17.23 22.04 -28.14
N ALA A 565 18.17 22.37 -29.02
CA ALA A 565 18.42 21.59 -30.24
C ALA A 565 18.74 20.10 -29.98
N PRO A 566 19.57 19.72 -28.98
CA PRO A 566 19.77 18.32 -28.59
C PRO A 566 18.48 17.58 -28.26
N LEU A 567 17.58 18.20 -27.49
CA LEU A 567 16.31 17.59 -27.09
C LEU A 567 15.37 17.43 -28.28
N ALA A 568 15.26 18.46 -29.13
CA ALA A 568 14.48 18.40 -30.36
C ALA A 568 14.98 17.26 -31.28
N ASN A 569 16.29 17.15 -31.48
CA ASN A 569 16.87 16.09 -32.32
C ASN A 569 16.62 14.70 -31.72
N ALA A 570 16.77 14.52 -30.41
CA ALA A 570 16.48 13.25 -29.74
C ALA A 570 15.00 12.85 -29.91
N ALA A 571 14.07 13.81 -29.82
CA ALA A 571 12.64 13.58 -30.02
C ALA A 571 12.32 13.14 -31.47
N LEU A 572 13.01 13.69 -32.47
CA LEU A 572 12.87 13.28 -33.87
C LEU A 572 13.46 11.88 -34.10
N ASP A 573 14.66 11.61 -33.58
CA ASP A 573 15.36 10.33 -33.73
C ASP A 573 14.51 9.18 -33.18
N ILE A 574 13.83 9.38 -32.03
CA ILE A 574 12.93 8.38 -31.44
C ILE A 574 11.82 7.99 -32.44
N LEU A 575 11.11 8.96 -33.03
CA LEU A 575 10.02 8.67 -33.98
C LEU A 575 10.53 8.00 -35.26
N VAL A 576 11.67 8.45 -35.78
CA VAL A 576 12.26 7.90 -37.01
C VAL A 576 12.77 6.47 -36.78
N ASN A 577 13.46 6.22 -35.68
CA ASN A 577 13.95 4.89 -35.30
C ASN A 577 12.79 3.94 -34.98
N ALA A 578 11.75 4.43 -34.31
CA ALA A 578 10.56 3.66 -33.96
C ALA A 578 9.79 3.22 -35.21
N ALA A 579 9.65 4.11 -36.20
CA ALA A 579 9.00 3.78 -37.46
C ALA A 579 9.76 2.72 -38.27
N ALA A 580 11.02 2.40 -37.92
CA ALA A 580 11.81 1.32 -38.51
C ALA A 580 11.65 1.25 -40.04
N ALA A 581 11.88 2.37 -40.73
CA ALA A 581 11.76 2.54 -42.18
C ALA A 581 10.40 2.16 -42.83
N GLN A 582 9.31 2.05 -42.06
CA GLN A 582 7.97 1.86 -42.59
C GLN A 582 7.51 3.13 -43.32
N TYR A 583 7.56 3.10 -44.65
CA TYR A 583 7.25 4.27 -45.50
C TYR A 583 5.87 4.90 -45.21
N PRO A 584 4.78 4.13 -44.99
CA PRO A 584 3.47 4.72 -44.67
C PRO A 584 3.47 5.52 -43.37
N VAL A 585 4.15 5.03 -42.33
CA VAL A 585 4.26 5.70 -41.02
C VAL A 585 5.09 6.97 -41.16
N LEU A 586 6.28 6.87 -41.76
CA LEU A 586 7.18 8.02 -41.96
C LEU A 586 6.53 9.13 -42.80
N SER A 587 5.85 8.75 -43.89
CA SER A 587 5.13 9.70 -44.76
C SER A 587 4.03 10.43 -43.99
N ARG A 588 3.31 9.72 -43.12
CA ARG A 588 2.24 10.31 -42.31
C ARG A 588 2.80 11.25 -41.24
N VAL A 589 3.82 10.82 -40.49
CA VAL A 589 4.48 11.64 -39.47
C VAL A 589 5.02 12.93 -40.09
N TYR A 590 5.69 12.84 -41.25
CA TYR A 590 6.19 14.03 -41.96
C TYR A 590 5.07 14.95 -42.46
N ALA A 591 3.99 14.39 -43.02
CA ALA A 591 2.85 15.17 -43.49
C ALA A 591 2.16 15.95 -42.35
N ASP A 592 2.04 15.32 -41.17
CA ASP A 592 1.47 15.95 -39.98
C ASP A 592 2.45 16.98 -39.38
N ALA A 593 3.76 16.71 -39.37
CA ALA A 593 4.80 17.65 -38.95
C ALA A 593 4.77 18.95 -39.77
N ARG A 594 4.76 18.84 -41.11
CA ARG A 594 4.76 20.00 -42.02
C ARG A 594 3.59 20.96 -41.78
N ARG A 595 2.49 20.48 -41.19
CA ARG A 595 1.30 21.29 -40.86
C ARG A 595 1.30 21.85 -39.44
N ALA A 596 2.16 21.33 -38.56
CA ALA A 596 2.03 21.49 -37.12
C ALA A 596 3.24 22.16 -36.44
N VAL A 597 4.43 22.10 -37.05
CA VAL A 597 5.67 22.63 -36.48
C VAL A 597 6.36 23.62 -37.42
N SER A 598 7.39 24.30 -36.92
CA SER A 598 8.24 25.22 -37.69
C SER A 598 8.85 24.55 -38.91
N SER A 599 9.11 25.34 -39.96
CA SER A 599 9.78 24.87 -41.17
C SER A 599 11.17 24.28 -40.86
N GLY A 600 11.88 24.85 -39.89
CA GLY A 600 13.19 24.37 -39.44
C GLY A 600 13.14 22.98 -38.79
N LEU A 601 12.13 22.69 -37.97
CA LEU A 601 11.98 21.35 -37.40
C LEU A 601 11.49 20.33 -38.45
N ALA A 602 10.57 20.73 -39.33
CA ALA A 602 10.10 19.88 -40.42
C ALA A 602 11.24 19.48 -41.38
N SER A 603 12.15 20.40 -41.72
CA SER A 603 13.34 20.09 -42.52
C SER A 603 14.29 19.12 -41.81
N ARG A 604 14.56 19.33 -40.51
CA ARG A 604 15.38 18.40 -39.71
C ARG A 604 14.78 16.99 -39.64
N LEU A 605 13.45 16.89 -39.53
CA LEU A 605 12.76 15.60 -39.58
C LEU A 605 12.96 14.92 -40.94
N LEU A 606 12.84 15.65 -42.05
CA LEU A 606 13.07 15.09 -43.38
C LEU A 606 14.51 14.58 -43.55
N GLU A 607 15.50 15.32 -43.05
CA GLU A 607 16.91 14.89 -43.05
C GLU A 607 17.11 13.61 -42.26
N ALA A 608 16.52 13.51 -41.05
CA ALA A 608 16.58 12.30 -40.23
C ALA A 608 15.94 11.09 -40.92
N ILE A 609 14.78 11.28 -41.58
CA ILE A 609 14.11 10.24 -42.37
C ILE A 609 15.00 9.75 -43.51
N ASN A 610 15.57 10.67 -44.29
CA ASN A 610 16.43 10.33 -45.43
C ASN A 610 17.70 9.58 -44.97
N LYS A 611 18.29 10.00 -43.85
CA LYS A 611 19.46 9.33 -43.25
C LYS A 611 19.14 7.91 -42.82
N ALA A 612 18.02 7.70 -42.13
CA ALA A 612 17.59 6.38 -41.68
C ALA A 612 17.27 5.43 -42.84
N GLN A 613 16.63 5.94 -43.91
CA GLN A 613 16.36 5.16 -45.13
C GLN A 613 17.66 4.77 -45.86
N SER A 614 18.60 5.69 -45.99
CA SER A 614 19.90 5.45 -46.64
C SER A 614 20.73 4.41 -45.90
N ALA A 615 20.80 4.47 -44.57
CA ALA A 615 21.53 3.51 -43.75
C ALA A 615 20.97 2.07 -43.90
N ARG A 616 19.65 1.92 -44.01
CA ARG A 616 19.02 0.60 -44.19
C ARG A 616 19.21 0.04 -45.60
N LEU A 617 19.21 0.89 -46.61
CA LEU A 617 19.55 0.49 -48.00
C LEU A 617 21.00 -0.01 -48.08
N ALA A 618 21.94 0.65 -47.38
CA ALA A 618 23.33 0.21 -47.29
C ALA A 618 23.49 -1.13 -46.55
N GLN A 619 22.69 -1.41 -45.51
CA GLN A 619 22.71 -2.70 -44.80
C GLN A 619 22.05 -3.86 -45.57
N ARG A 620 21.14 -3.57 -46.51
CA ARG A 620 20.46 -4.58 -47.35
C ARG A 620 21.20 -4.92 -48.64
N ALA A 621 22.26 -4.21 -48.99
CA ALA A 621 23.08 -4.57 -50.14
C ALA A 621 23.78 -5.91 -49.85
N PRO A 622 23.53 -6.99 -50.62
CA PRO A 622 24.30 -8.21 -50.46
C PRO A 622 25.77 -7.89 -50.72
N LYS A 623 26.68 -8.44 -49.89
CA LYS A 623 28.08 -8.55 -50.28
C LYS A 623 28.12 -9.40 -51.54
N LEU A 624 28.12 -8.75 -52.70
CA LEU A 624 28.54 -9.37 -53.94
C LEU A 624 30.04 -9.61 -53.78
N GLU A 625 30.40 -10.78 -53.26
CA GLU A 625 31.72 -11.36 -53.50
C GLU A 625 31.81 -11.58 -55.01
N VAL A 626 32.41 -10.60 -55.69
CA VAL A 626 32.88 -10.78 -57.05
C VAL A 626 34.13 -11.64 -56.95
N THR A 627 33.97 -12.95 -57.12
CA THR A 627 35.10 -13.85 -57.36
C THR A 627 35.66 -13.51 -58.75
N PRO A 628 36.95 -13.17 -58.89
CA PRO A 628 37.54 -12.97 -60.20
C PRO A 628 37.79 -14.33 -60.85
N THR A 629 37.27 -14.52 -62.07
CA THR A 629 37.74 -15.53 -63.03
C THR A 629 38.12 -14.86 -64.31
#